data_AF-A0A349JSX7-F1
#
_entry.id   AF-A0A349JSX7-F1
#
_cell.length_a   1.000
_cell.length_b   1.000
_cell.length_c   1.000
_cell.angle_alpha   90.00
_cell.angle_beta   90.00
_cell.angle_gamma   90.00
#
_symmetry.space_group_name_H-M   'P 1'
#
loop_
_entity.id
_entity.type
_entity.pdbx_description
1 polymer ?
#
loop_
_entity_poly.entity_id
_entity_poly.type
_entity_poly.pdbx_seq_one_letter_code
_entity_poly.pdbx_strand_id
1 'polypeptide(L)'
;MLNSTAKRRLTALIVLLPALFLGVDMENAEAQIAGVARDGFQYETMRSPAMGLRGVVATSQPLAANAGLDILKKGGNAIDAA
;
A
#
# COMPACT_ATOMS: atom_id res chain seq x y z
N MET A 1 -36.47 32.25 -31.51
CA MET A 1 -35.92 30.98 -32.04
C MET A 1 -34.40 31.03 -31.95
N LEU A 2 -33.77 30.24 -31.06
CA LEU A 2 -32.30 30.28 -30.89
C LEU A 2 -31.57 29.68 -32.12
N ASN A 3 -30.50 30.35 -32.56
CA ASN A 3 -29.61 29.94 -33.65
C ASN A 3 -29.01 28.53 -33.40
N SER A 4 -28.79 27.75 -34.46
CA SER A 4 -28.28 26.37 -34.44
C SER A 4 -26.96 26.21 -33.67
N THR A 5 -26.09 27.23 -33.72
CA THR A 5 -24.84 27.28 -32.96
C THR A 5 -25.08 27.42 -31.45
N ALA A 6 -26.09 28.19 -31.05
CA ALA A 6 -26.46 28.37 -29.64
C ALA A 6 -27.09 27.10 -29.06
N LYS A 7 -27.89 26.38 -29.86
CA LYS A 7 -28.45 25.07 -29.47
C LYS A 7 -27.36 24.02 -29.25
N ARG A 8 -26.36 23.93 -30.16
CA ARG A 8 -25.22 22.99 -30.02
C ARG A 8 -24.38 23.26 -28.78
N ARG A 9 -24.10 24.54 -28.47
CA ARG A 9 -23.38 24.93 -27.25
C ARG A 9 -24.17 24.62 -25.98
N LEU A 10 -25.49 24.83 -26.01
CA LEU A 10 -26.36 24.53 -24.89
C LEU A 10 -26.46 23.01 -24.64
N THR A 11 -26.58 22.20 -25.70
CA THR A 11 -26.55 20.73 -25.57
C THR A 11 -25.20 20.24 -25.08
N ALA A 12 -24.09 20.80 -25.57
CA ALA A 12 -22.75 20.45 -25.09
C ALA A 12 -22.57 20.81 -23.61
N LEU A 13 -23.05 21.98 -23.17
CA LEU A 13 -22.98 22.41 -21.78
C LEU A 13 -23.82 21.51 -20.86
N ILE A 14 -25.04 21.15 -21.27
CA ILE A 14 -25.93 20.26 -20.51
C ILE A 14 -25.35 18.85 -20.38
N VAL A 15 -24.57 18.37 -21.34
CA VAL A 15 -23.94 17.03 -21.28
C VAL A 15 -22.61 17.06 -20.53
N LEU A 16 -21.82 18.12 -20.69
CA LEU A 16 -20.48 18.21 -20.09
C LEU A 16 -20.50 18.67 -18.63
N LEU A 17 -21.46 19.52 -18.21
CA LEU A 17 -21.54 19.96 -16.81
C LEU A 17 -21.81 18.82 -15.81
N PRO A 18 -22.76 17.90 -16.04
CA PRO A 18 -22.98 16.76 -15.15
C PRO A 18 -21.79 15.81 -15.13
N ALA A 19 -21.11 15.60 -16.26
CA ALA A 19 -19.90 14.78 -16.35
C ALA A 19 -18.73 15.41 -15.59
N LEU A 20 -18.62 16.74 -15.62
CA LEU A 20 -17.64 17.48 -14.82
C LEU A 20 -17.99 17.41 -13.33
N PHE A 21 -19.27 17.57 -12.96
CA PHE A 21 -19.70 17.47 -11.56
C PHE A 21 -19.53 16.07 -10.97
N LEU A 22 -19.83 15.01 -11.74
CA LEU A 22 -19.58 13.61 -11.36
C LEU A 22 -18.08 13.25 -11.34
N GLY A 23 -17.23 14.04 -12.01
CA GLY A 23 -15.78 13.87 -12.00
C GLY A 23 -15.05 14.68 -10.91
N VAL A 24 -15.75 15.56 -10.18
CA VAL A 24 -15.19 16.36 -9.09
C VAL A 24 -15.20 15.60 -7.75
N ASP A 25 -15.99 14.52 -7.63
CA ASP A 25 -15.81 13.48 -6.60
C ASP A 25 -14.67 12.53 -6.98
N MET A 26 -13.53 13.07 -7.42
CA MET A 26 -12.28 12.34 -7.30
C MET A 26 -11.94 12.33 -5.82
N GLU A 27 -12.68 11.50 -5.09
CA GLU A 27 -12.33 11.04 -3.76
C GLU A 27 -10.90 10.56 -3.89
N ASN A 28 -9.98 11.30 -3.25
CA ASN A 28 -8.60 10.92 -3.15
C ASN A 28 -8.60 9.42 -2.87
N ALA A 29 -7.94 8.65 -3.73
CA ALA A 29 -7.70 7.23 -3.48
C ALA A 29 -6.81 7.15 -2.23
N GLU A 30 -7.42 7.32 -1.06
CA GLU A 30 -6.81 7.03 0.22
C GLU A 30 -6.66 5.52 0.24
N ALA A 31 -5.45 5.10 -0.09
CA ALA A 31 -4.99 3.76 0.10
C ALA A 31 -5.31 3.32 1.54
N GLN A 32 -6.37 2.53 1.68
CA GLN A 32 -6.60 1.50 2.69
C GLN A 32 -5.98 1.70 4.09
N ILE A 33 -6.06 2.84 4.78
CA ILE A 33 -5.75 2.87 6.22
C ILE A 33 -6.67 3.81 7.00
N ALA A 34 -7.99 3.69 6.80
CA ALA A 34 -8.99 4.39 7.62
C ALA A 34 -9.26 3.74 8.99
N GLY A 35 -8.46 2.75 9.42
CA GLY A 35 -8.78 1.89 10.58
C GLY A 35 -7.74 1.80 11.71
N VAL A 36 -6.58 2.44 11.60
CA VAL A 36 -5.51 2.33 12.63
C VAL A 36 -5.28 3.68 13.30
N ALA A 37 -6.31 4.20 13.94
CA ALA A 37 -6.13 5.29 14.89
C ALA A 37 -5.72 4.70 16.26
N ARG A 38 -4.41 4.82 16.55
CA ARG A 38 -3.77 4.91 17.89
C ARG A 38 -3.10 3.68 18.50
N ASP A 39 -2.07 3.17 17.83
CA ASP A 39 -0.81 2.78 18.49
C ASP A 39 0.40 2.99 17.55
N GLY A 40 0.34 4.06 16.77
CA GLY A 40 1.38 4.39 15.79
C GLY A 40 2.54 5.08 16.50
N PHE A 41 3.75 4.55 16.32
CA PHE A 41 4.99 5.18 16.77
C PHE A 41 4.97 6.69 16.46
N GLN A 42 5.33 7.52 17.45
CA GLN A 42 5.34 8.99 17.35
C GLN A 42 6.28 9.52 16.25
N TYR A 43 7.18 8.68 15.77
CA TYR A 43 8.17 9.00 14.76
C TYR A 43 8.25 7.88 13.73
N GLU A 44 8.62 8.27 12.50
CA GLU A 44 8.91 7.32 11.43
C GLU A 44 10.01 6.34 11.89
N THR A 45 9.68 5.05 11.87
CA THR A 45 10.61 4.00 12.29
C THR A 45 11.04 3.20 11.06
N MET A 46 12.34 3.14 10.82
CA MET A 46 12.92 2.36 9.73
C MET A 46 13.63 1.12 10.28
N ARG A 47 13.67 0.03 9.49
CA ARG A 47 14.47 -1.16 9.78
C ARG A 47 15.48 -1.36 8.67
N SER A 48 16.76 -1.39 9.02
CA SER A 48 17.80 -1.77 8.07
C SER A 48 17.63 -3.23 7.65
N PRO A 49 17.92 -3.59 6.38
CA PRO A 49 17.92 -4.99 5.95
C PRO A 49 18.87 -5.83 6.80
N ALA A 50 18.41 -6.98 7.27
CA ALA A 50 19.26 -7.95 7.95
C ALA A 50 20.09 -8.73 6.92
N MET A 51 21.40 -8.82 7.15
CA MET A 51 22.36 -9.47 6.24
C MET A 51 23.18 -10.49 7.02
N GLY A 52 23.50 -11.63 6.38
CA GLY A 52 24.34 -12.67 6.97
C GLY A 52 25.09 -13.45 5.91
N LEU A 53 26.39 -13.66 6.12
CA LEU A 53 27.25 -14.39 5.16
C LEU A 53 26.97 -15.91 5.11
N ARG A 54 26.33 -16.45 6.16
CA ARG A 54 26.13 -17.89 6.38
C ARG A 54 24.65 -18.26 6.60
N GLY A 55 23.73 -17.40 6.14
CA GLY A 55 22.29 -17.61 6.24
C GLY A 55 21.58 -16.53 7.05
N VAL A 56 20.26 -16.42 6.82
CA VAL A 56 19.32 -15.51 7.49
C VAL A 56 18.00 -16.27 7.69
N VAL A 57 17.31 -16.04 8.81
CA VAL A 57 15.97 -16.59 9.07
C VAL A 57 15.00 -15.44 9.29
N ALA A 58 13.87 -15.43 8.57
CA ALA A 58 12.84 -14.39 8.67
C ALA A 58 11.47 -15.02 8.95
N THR A 59 10.83 -14.59 10.05
CA THR A 59 9.53 -15.09 10.51
C THR A 59 8.87 -14.06 11.42
N SER A 60 7.55 -14.16 11.59
CA SER A 60 6.76 -13.28 12.46
C SER A 60 7.01 -13.50 13.96
N GLN A 61 7.69 -14.59 14.35
CA GLN A 61 7.95 -14.93 15.75
C GLN A 61 9.46 -14.93 16.07
N PRO A 62 9.98 -14.03 16.94
CA PRO A 62 11.41 -13.95 17.23
C PRO A 62 12.03 -15.24 17.76
N LEU A 63 11.29 -16.02 18.56
CA LEU A 63 11.77 -17.32 19.06
C LEU A 63 11.92 -18.36 17.95
N ALA A 64 11.05 -18.34 16.93
CA ALA A 64 11.19 -19.21 15.77
C ALA A 64 12.39 -18.82 14.92
N ALA A 65 12.65 -17.52 14.77
CA ALA A 65 13.86 -17.04 14.09
C ALA A 65 15.14 -17.53 14.79
N ASN A 66 15.16 -17.49 16.12
CA ASN A 66 16.27 -18.01 16.91
C ASN A 66 16.44 -19.53 16.79
N ALA A 67 15.34 -20.29 16.76
CA ALA A 67 15.39 -21.73 16.55
C ALA A 67 16.02 -22.09 15.20
N GLY A 68 15.58 -21.45 14.11
CA GLY A 68 16.17 -21.64 12.78
C GLY A 68 17.65 -21.22 12.74
N LEU A 69 18.00 -20.10 13.38
CA LEU A 69 19.40 -19.66 13.51
C LEU A 69 20.26 -20.68 14.27
N ASP A 70 19.73 -21.31 15.31
CA ASP A 70 20.47 -22.34 16.06
C ASP A 70 20.68 -23.62 15.23
N ILE A 71 19.74 -23.97 14.35
CA ILE A 71 19.93 -25.06 13.38
C ILE A 71 21.05 -24.71 12.39
N LEU A 72 21.03 -23.51 11.81
CA LEU A 72 22.09 -23.05 10.90
C LEU A 72 23.47 -23.02 11.58
N LYS A 73 23.56 -22.54 12.84
CA LYS A 73 24.81 -22.55 13.63
C LYS A 73 25.33 -23.96 13.89
N LYS A 74 24.46 -24.95 14.02
CA LYS A 74 24.81 -26.37 14.19
C LYS A 74 25.20 -27.06 12.87
N GLY A 75 25.18 -26.34 11.76
CA GLY A 75 25.54 -26.85 10.43
C GLY A 75 24.37 -27.41 9.62
N GLY A 76 23.13 -27.20 10.06
CA GLY A 76 21.95 -27.48 9.25
C GLY A 76 21.84 -26.56 8.03
N ASN A 77 21.12 -27.00 7.02
CA ASN A 77 20.86 -26.23 5.80
C ASN A 77 19.57 -25.39 5.93
N ALA A 78 19.19 -24.69 4.85
CA ALA A 78 17.98 -23.85 4.83
C ALA A 78 16.66 -24.62 4.98
N ILE A 79 16.61 -25.90 4.57
CA ILE A 79 15.45 -26.77 4.75
C ILE A 79 15.35 -27.22 6.21
N ASP A 80 16.47 -27.57 6.85
CA ASP A 80 16.49 -27.97 8.26
C ASP A 80 16.03 -26.84 9.20
N ALA A 81 16.26 -25.59 8.79
CA ALA A 81 15.92 -24.39 9.55
C ALA A 81 14.47 -23.87 9.33
N ALA A 82 13.72 -24.43 8.36
CA ALA A 82 12.41 -23.97 7.92
C ALA A 82 11.23 -24.52 8.74
#